data_AF-A0A7W0S9V7-F1
#
_entry.id   AF-A0A7W0S9V7-F1
#
_cell.length_a   1.000
_cell.length_b   1.000
_cell.length_c   1.000
_cell.angle_alpha   90.00
_cell.angle_beta   90.00
_cell.angle_gamma   90.00
#
_symmetry.space_group_name_H-M   'P 1'
#
loop_
_entity.id
_entity.type
_entity.pdbx_description
1 polymer ?
#
loop_
_entity_poly.entity_id
_entity_poly.type
_entity_poly.pdbx_seq_one_letter_code
_entity_poly.pdbx_strand_id
1 'polypeptide(L)'
;LLPYAVGETVVALREDGRRAFTYETGDTVVALAAGPQRLAVATVGGSVTVLDAQGEIVGEETFAGEIDAVRVDRLRVVVQRGRTLEARGGSLQRTWLLPARAQLQDLGSNRIVYVAAGRAYRIAVGTGEQRQLGAGTLAQAEGAQLFVASGRRVSLTRFR
;
A
#
# COMPACT_ATOMS: atom_id res chain seq x y z
N LEU A 1 -3.66 3.78 -13.30
CA LEU A 1 -4.17 2.41 -13.53
C LEU A 1 -5.08 2.05 -12.37
N LEU A 2 -6.19 1.36 -12.65
CA LEU A 2 -7.10 0.82 -11.64
C LEU A 2 -7.08 -0.72 -11.72
N PRO A 3 -6.45 -1.41 -10.75
CA PRO A 3 -6.40 -2.85 -10.76
C PRO A 3 -7.59 -3.48 -10.04
N TYR A 4 -8.01 -4.65 -10.51
CA TYR A 4 -8.86 -5.58 -9.77
C TYR A 4 -8.38 -7.01 -10.01
N ALA A 5 -8.80 -7.94 -9.15
CA ALA A 5 -8.48 -9.35 -9.30
C ALA A 5 -9.71 -10.22 -9.10
N VAL A 6 -9.71 -11.37 -9.76
CA VAL A 6 -10.68 -12.46 -9.57
C VAL A 6 -9.89 -13.77 -9.50
N GLY A 7 -9.82 -14.37 -8.32
CA GLY A 7 -8.98 -15.55 -8.09
C GLY A 7 -7.49 -15.22 -8.28
N GLU A 8 -6.87 -15.81 -9.30
CA GLU A 8 -5.45 -15.71 -9.64
C GLU A 8 -5.18 -14.71 -10.77
N THR A 9 -6.24 -14.12 -11.34
CA THR A 9 -6.13 -13.23 -12.48
C THR A 9 -6.26 -11.77 -12.04
N VAL A 10 -5.25 -10.97 -12.37
CA VAL A 10 -5.25 -9.51 -12.19
C VAL A 10 -5.55 -8.83 -13.52
N VAL A 11 -6.46 -7.86 -13.49
CA VAL A 11 -6.75 -6.99 -14.62
C VAL A 11 -6.47 -5.55 -14.23
N ALA A 12 -5.60 -4.89 -14.99
CA ALA A 12 -5.34 -3.46 -14.85
C ALA A 12 -6.13 -2.67 -15.89
N LEU A 13 -6.89 -1.68 -15.44
CA LEU A 13 -7.63 -0.77 -16.31
C LEU A 13 -6.92 0.57 -16.43
N ARG A 14 -7.05 1.18 -17.62
CA ARG A 14 -6.73 2.58 -17.88
C ARG A 14 -7.82 3.48 -17.31
N GLU A 15 -7.56 4.79 -17.30
CA GLU A 15 -8.51 5.80 -16.82
C GLU A 15 -9.78 5.85 -17.67
N ASP A 16 -9.71 5.48 -18.94
CA ASP A 16 -10.86 5.36 -19.85
C ASP A 16 -11.65 4.04 -19.67
N GLY A 17 -11.29 3.24 -18.65
CA GLY A 17 -11.92 1.95 -18.35
C GLY A 17 -11.49 0.81 -19.28
N ARG A 18 -10.68 1.07 -20.31
CA ARG A 18 -10.17 -0.01 -21.17
C ARG A 18 -9.11 -0.81 -20.44
N ARG A 19 -9.03 -2.10 -20.79
CA ARG A 19 -7.98 -2.98 -20.27
C ARG A 19 -6.61 -2.50 -20.73
N ALA A 20 -5.71 -2.29 -19.78
CA ALA A 20 -4.29 -2.05 -20.03
C ALA A 20 -3.58 -3.39 -20.28
N PHE A 21 -3.72 -4.33 -19.35
CA PHE A 21 -3.15 -5.68 -19.43
C PHE A 21 -3.89 -6.65 -18.49
N THR A 22 -3.53 -7.94 -18.59
CA THR A 22 -3.93 -9.02 -17.68
C THR A 22 -2.67 -9.73 -17.22
N TYR A 23 -2.65 -10.16 -15.97
CA TYR A 23 -1.53 -10.89 -15.35
C TYR A 23 -2.08 -12.07 -14.56
N GLU A 24 -1.53 -13.26 -14.81
CA GLU A 24 -1.84 -14.48 -14.05
C GLU A 24 -0.76 -14.66 -12.98
N THR A 25 -1.17 -14.74 -11.72
CA THR A 25 -0.26 -14.84 -10.58
C THR A 25 0.16 -16.27 -10.26
N GLY A 26 -0.65 -17.26 -10.68
CA GLY A 26 -0.51 -18.67 -10.31
C GLY A 26 -0.95 -19.00 -8.87
N ASP A 27 -1.45 -18.01 -8.12
CA ASP A 27 -1.92 -18.15 -6.74
C ASP A 27 -3.02 -17.13 -6.44
N THR A 28 -3.91 -17.42 -5.49
CA THR A 28 -5.04 -16.52 -5.18
C THR A 28 -4.55 -15.14 -4.71
N VAL A 29 -5.05 -14.08 -5.35
CA VAL A 29 -4.75 -12.69 -5.00
C VAL A 29 -5.50 -12.29 -3.73
N VAL A 30 -4.76 -11.81 -2.72
CA VAL A 30 -5.32 -11.38 -1.43
C VAL A 30 -5.31 -9.86 -1.24
N ALA A 31 -4.39 -9.15 -1.90
CA ALA A 31 -4.38 -7.69 -1.88
C ALA A 31 -3.76 -7.09 -3.15
N LEU A 32 -4.21 -5.89 -3.51
CA LEU A 32 -3.70 -5.11 -4.63
C LEU A 32 -3.38 -3.69 -4.20
N ALA A 33 -2.38 -3.09 -4.84
CA ALA A 33 -2.16 -1.65 -4.78
C ALA A 33 -1.66 -1.12 -6.12
N ALA A 34 -2.15 0.05 -6.50
CA ALA A 34 -1.57 0.86 -7.56
C ALA A 34 -0.83 2.04 -6.96
N GLY A 35 0.38 2.27 -7.47
CA GLY A 35 1.19 3.45 -7.17
C GLY A 35 1.62 4.14 -8.46
N PRO A 36 2.47 5.17 -8.38
CA PRO A 36 3.01 5.83 -9.56
C PRO A 36 3.79 4.84 -10.43
N GLN A 37 3.23 4.51 -11.60
CA GLN A 37 3.80 3.60 -12.61
C GLN A 37 4.04 2.16 -12.15
N ARG A 38 3.45 1.74 -11.03
CA ARG A 38 3.61 0.40 -10.49
C ARG A 38 2.31 -0.16 -9.94
N LEU A 39 2.22 -1.47 -9.94
CA LEU A 39 1.14 -2.24 -9.37
C LEU A 39 1.76 -3.36 -8.51
N ALA A 40 1.37 -3.47 -7.25
CA ALA A 40 1.77 -4.58 -6.40
C ALA A 40 0.60 -5.56 -6.25
N VAL A 41 0.90 -6.84 -6.45
CA VAL A 41 -0.01 -7.98 -6.33
C VAL A 41 0.48 -8.85 -5.19
N ALA A 42 -0.30 -8.93 -4.11
CA ALA A 42 -0.02 -9.86 -3.02
C ALA A 42 -0.89 -11.11 -3.19
N THR A 43 -0.28 -12.28 -3.07
CA THR A 43 -0.95 -13.59 -3.13
C THR A 43 -0.93 -14.29 -1.77
N VAL A 44 -1.77 -15.32 -1.64
CA VAL A 44 -1.76 -16.24 -0.49
C VAL A 44 -0.35 -16.79 -0.25
N GLY A 45 0.02 -17.04 1.00
CA GLY A 45 1.37 -17.49 1.37
C GLY A 45 2.41 -16.37 1.46
N GLY A 46 2.07 -15.12 1.12
CA GLY A 46 2.89 -13.95 1.41
C GLY A 46 3.85 -13.52 0.30
N SER A 47 3.62 -13.94 -0.94
CA SER A 47 4.37 -13.45 -2.10
C SER A 47 3.80 -12.12 -2.59
N VAL A 48 4.68 -11.22 -3.03
CA VAL A 48 4.31 -9.97 -3.69
C VAL A 48 5.07 -9.80 -5.00
N THR A 49 4.33 -9.72 -6.09
CA THR A 49 4.86 -9.36 -7.41
C THR A 49 4.59 -7.88 -7.67
N VAL A 50 5.61 -7.15 -8.12
CA VAL A 50 5.50 -5.76 -8.53
C VAL A 50 5.59 -5.68 -10.05
N LEU A 51 4.53 -5.17 -10.66
CA LEU A 51 4.43 -4.94 -12.10
C LEU A 51 4.64 -3.46 -12.42
N ASP A 52 5.16 -3.17 -13.60
CA ASP A 52 5.16 -1.82 -14.16
C ASP A 52 3.79 -1.45 -14.80
N ALA A 53 3.77 -0.33 -15.54
CA ALA A 53 2.55 0.14 -16.19
C ALA A 53 2.14 -0.66 -17.44
N GLN A 54 3.03 -1.52 -17.93
CA GLN A 54 2.84 -2.40 -19.07
C GLN A 54 2.44 -3.82 -18.65
N GLY A 55 2.63 -4.16 -17.37
CA GLY A 55 2.35 -5.47 -16.81
C GLY A 55 3.59 -6.36 -16.72
N GLU A 56 4.78 -5.80 -16.94
CA GLU A 56 6.04 -6.52 -16.81
C GLU A 56 6.45 -6.61 -15.34
N ILE A 57 6.98 -7.76 -14.94
CA ILE A 57 7.48 -7.97 -13.58
C ILE A 57 8.78 -7.18 -13.39
N VAL A 58 8.79 -6.26 -12.43
CA VAL A 58 9.94 -5.42 -12.07
C VAL A 58 10.46 -5.69 -10.66
N GLY A 59 9.85 -6.62 -9.94
CA GLY A 59 10.31 -7.07 -8.63
C GLY A 59 9.41 -8.13 -8.04
N GLU A 60 10.00 -8.98 -7.22
CA GLU A 60 9.32 -10.05 -6.48
C GLU A 60 9.87 -10.09 -5.06
N GLU A 61 8.98 -10.23 -4.09
CA GLU A 61 9.32 -10.24 -2.67
C GLU A 61 8.50 -11.30 -1.94
N THR A 62 9.14 -12.08 -1.07
CA THR A 62 8.46 -13.05 -0.21
C THR A 62 8.49 -12.61 1.24
N PHE A 63 7.32 -12.59 1.87
CA PHE A 63 7.13 -12.24 3.27
C PHE A 63 6.82 -13.49 4.10
N ALA A 64 7.12 -13.43 5.40
CA ALA A 64 7.04 -14.60 6.29
C ALA A 64 5.61 -15.01 6.69
N GLY A 65 4.59 -14.69 5.89
CA GLY A 65 3.19 -15.05 6.16
C GLY A 65 2.17 -14.19 5.42
N GLU A 66 0.90 -14.43 5.72
CA GLU A 66 -0.26 -13.80 5.07
C GLU A 66 -0.21 -12.26 5.12
N ILE A 67 -0.65 -11.65 4.01
CA ILE A 67 -0.65 -10.21 3.78
C ILE A 67 -2.09 -9.69 3.88
N ASP A 68 -2.32 -8.77 4.80
CA ASP A 68 -3.62 -8.11 4.97
C ASP A 68 -3.80 -6.91 4.02
N ALA A 69 -2.69 -6.23 3.73
CA ALA A 69 -2.68 -5.05 2.86
C ALA A 69 -1.31 -4.85 2.24
N VAL A 70 -1.28 -4.32 1.02
CA VAL A 70 -0.07 -3.92 0.31
C VAL A 70 -0.19 -2.47 -0.17
N ARG A 71 0.93 -1.74 -0.23
CA ARG A 71 1.07 -0.44 -0.87
C ARG A 71 2.40 -0.38 -1.61
N VAL A 72 2.46 0.39 -2.69
CA VAL A 72 3.64 0.46 -3.56
C VAL A 72 3.90 1.88 -4.02
N ASP A 73 5.17 2.26 -4.05
CA ASP A 73 5.65 3.46 -4.73
C ASP A 73 6.76 3.08 -5.74
N ARG A 74 7.38 4.08 -6.37
CA ARG A 74 8.44 3.85 -7.37
C ARG A 74 9.68 3.11 -6.85
N LEU A 75 9.88 3.04 -5.55
CA LEU A 75 11.12 2.53 -4.94
C LEU A 75 10.87 1.32 -4.05
N ARG A 76 9.66 1.17 -3.50
CA ARG A 76 9.41 0.20 -2.43
C ARG A 76 8.00 -0.34 -2.44
N VAL A 77 7.87 -1.50 -1.81
CA VAL A 77 6.62 -2.09 -1.38
C VAL A 77 6.54 -2.02 0.14
N VAL A 78 5.34 -1.81 0.65
CA VAL A 78 5.01 -1.90 2.07
C VAL A 78 3.85 -2.86 2.23
N VAL A 79 4.03 -3.87 3.07
CA VAL A 79 2.97 -4.83 3.42
C VAL A 79 2.59 -4.69 4.88
N GLN A 80 1.34 -5.00 5.18
CA GLN A 80 0.85 -5.25 6.52
C GLN A 80 0.56 -6.74 6.70
N ARG A 81 1.03 -7.29 7.80
CA ARG A 81 0.77 -8.66 8.26
C ARG A 81 0.38 -8.63 9.73
N GLY A 82 -0.90 -8.74 10.03
CA GLY A 82 -1.48 -8.49 11.34
C GLY A 82 -1.09 -7.11 11.86
N ARG A 83 -0.23 -7.09 12.89
CA ARG A 83 0.29 -5.85 13.50
C ARG A 83 1.66 -5.44 12.97
N THR A 84 2.22 -6.17 12.02
CA THR A 84 3.56 -5.90 11.50
C THR A 84 3.45 -5.16 10.18
N LEU A 85 4.12 -4.01 10.07
CA LEU A 85 4.42 -3.39 8.78
C LEU A 85 5.83 -3.75 8.37
N GLU A 86 6.01 -4.11 7.11
CA GLU A 86 7.31 -4.41 6.54
C GLU A 86 7.47 -3.63 5.23
N ALA A 87 8.55 -2.87 5.11
CA ALA A 87 8.92 -2.12 3.91
C ALA A 87 10.17 -2.73 3.29
N ARG A 88 10.11 -2.98 1.97
CA ARG A 88 11.22 -3.49 1.17
C ARG A 88 11.37 -2.73 -0.14
N GLY A 89 12.60 -2.50 -0.57
CA GLY A 89 12.91 -1.92 -1.87
C GLY A 89 14.24 -1.17 -1.89
N GLY A 90 15.06 -1.42 -2.90
CA GLY A 90 16.44 -0.95 -2.93
C GLY A 90 17.24 -1.51 -1.75
N SER A 91 17.90 -0.65 -0.99
CA SER A 91 18.62 -1.03 0.24
C SER A 91 17.77 -0.96 1.51
N LEU A 92 16.49 -0.56 1.41
CA LEU A 92 15.61 -0.45 2.56
C LEU A 92 14.99 -1.82 2.88
N GLN A 93 15.25 -2.29 4.09
CA GLN A 93 14.48 -3.37 4.72
C GLN A 93 14.18 -2.96 6.16
N ARG A 94 12.91 -2.70 6.46
CA ARG A 94 12.49 -2.24 7.79
C ARG A 94 11.15 -2.83 8.21
N THR A 95 11.02 -3.02 9.51
CA THR A 95 9.82 -3.55 10.14
C THR A 95 9.37 -2.63 11.26
N TRP A 96 8.05 -2.44 11.40
CA TRP A 96 7.43 -1.71 12.51
C TRP A 96 6.29 -2.51 13.11
N LEU A 97 6.17 -2.47 14.43
CA LEU A 97 5.00 -2.97 15.13
C LEU A 97 3.95 -1.86 15.25
N LEU A 98 2.75 -2.14 14.78
CA LEU A 98 1.60 -1.26 14.86
C LEU A 98 0.78 -1.48 16.15
N PRO A 99 0.03 -0.45 16.58
CA PRO A 99 -1.04 -0.62 17.57
C PRO A 99 -2.05 -1.68 17.13
N ALA A 100 -2.81 -2.22 18.10
CA ALA A 100 -3.88 -3.15 17.80
C ALA A 100 -4.91 -2.52 16.85
N ARG A 101 -5.42 -3.31 15.89
CA ARG A 101 -6.43 -2.90 14.90
C ARG A 101 -5.99 -1.72 14.02
N ALA A 102 -4.70 -1.44 13.93
CA ALA A 102 -4.19 -0.49 12.98
C ALA A 102 -4.33 -1.03 11.55
N GLN A 103 -4.54 -0.16 10.58
CA GLN A 103 -4.68 -0.51 9.18
C GLN A 103 -3.81 0.41 8.32
N LEU A 104 -2.98 -0.19 7.47
CA LEU A 104 -2.21 0.46 6.42
C LEU A 104 -3.20 1.12 5.45
N GLN A 105 -3.03 2.42 5.25
CA GLN A 105 -3.92 3.18 4.38
C GLN A 105 -3.19 3.63 3.11
N ASP A 106 -1.94 4.08 3.23
CA ASP A 106 -1.23 4.63 2.08
C ASP A 106 0.29 4.64 2.23
N LEU A 107 0.98 4.83 1.12
CA LEU A 107 2.43 4.97 1.01
C LEU A 107 2.78 6.19 0.14
N GLY A 108 3.39 7.19 0.76
CA GLY A 108 4.07 8.27 0.04
C GLY A 108 5.58 8.04 -0.03
N SER A 109 6.29 8.84 -0.84
CA SER A 109 7.71 8.67 -1.16
C SER A 109 8.70 8.55 0.02
N ASN A 110 8.32 8.98 1.22
CA ASN A 110 9.12 8.77 2.43
C ASN A 110 8.25 8.59 3.69
N ARG A 111 7.01 8.14 3.53
CA ARG A 111 6.05 8.04 4.63
C ARG A 111 5.08 6.89 4.42
N ILE A 112 4.80 6.18 5.50
CA ILE A 112 3.68 5.23 5.57
C ILE A 112 2.56 5.90 6.33
N VAL A 113 1.33 5.79 5.84
CA VAL A 113 0.13 6.27 6.52
C VAL A 113 -0.67 5.08 6.99
N TYR A 114 -1.04 5.09 8.27
CA TYR A 114 -1.95 4.10 8.84
C TYR A 114 -3.01 4.78 9.70
N VAL A 115 -4.12 4.09 9.92
CA VAL A 115 -5.16 4.51 10.87
C VAL A 115 -5.24 3.53 12.01
N ALA A 116 -5.43 4.05 13.23
CA ALA A 116 -5.65 3.25 14.43
C ALA A 116 -6.56 4.02 15.38
N ALA A 117 -7.55 3.33 15.98
CA ALA A 117 -8.49 3.93 16.95
C ALA A 117 -9.12 5.25 16.46
N GLY A 118 -9.50 5.33 15.19
CA GLY A 118 -10.12 6.53 14.59
C GLY A 118 -9.17 7.72 14.45
N ARG A 119 -7.86 7.47 14.36
CA ARG A 119 -6.84 8.50 14.15
C ARG A 119 -5.88 8.07 13.04
N ALA A 120 -5.47 9.03 12.22
CA ALA A 120 -4.47 8.85 11.19
C ALA A 120 -3.07 9.19 11.73
N TYR A 121 -2.09 8.37 11.36
CA TYR A 121 -0.69 8.48 11.76
C TYR A 121 0.22 8.39 10.53
N ARG A 122 1.39 9.03 10.61
CA ARG A 122 2.52 8.74 9.72
C ARG A 122 3.60 7.96 10.44
N ILE A 123 4.33 7.16 9.67
CA ILE A 123 5.68 6.69 9.98
C ILE A 123 6.61 7.29 8.94
N ALA A 124 7.63 8.03 9.36
CA ALA A 124 8.71 8.46 8.46
C ALA A 124 9.58 7.23 8.12
N VAL A 125 9.71 6.89 6.84
CA VAL A 125 10.33 5.60 6.46
C VAL A 125 11.81 5.53 6.84
N GLY A 126 12.55 6.63 6.65
CA GLY A 126 13.98 6.69 6.95
C GLY A 126 14.33 6.65 8.45
N THR A 127 13.47 7.18 9.32
CA THR A 127 13.75 7.28 10.77
C THR A 127 12.92 6.33 11.62
N GLY A 128 11.76 5.90 11.12
CA GLY A 128 10.74 5.19 11.90
C GLY A 128 9.94 6.09 12.84
N GLU A 129 10.19 7.41 12.83
CA GLU A 129 9.46 8.37 13.65
C GLU A 129 7.96 8.32 13.34
N GLN A 130 7.15 8.19 14.38
CA GLN A 130 5.69 8.18 14.26
C GLN A 130 5.08 9.50 14.72
N ARG A 131 4.06 9.96 14.01
CA ARG A 131 3.33 11.18 14.37
C ARG A 131 1.85 11.07 14.04
N GLN A 132 1.00 11.46 14.99
CA GLN A 132 -0.43 11.62 14.74
C GLN A 132 -0.70 12.83 13.84
N LEU A 133 -1.57 12.66 12.84
CA LEU A 133 -1.89 13.67 11.84
C LEU A 133 -3.28 14.26 12.01
N GLY A 134 -4.24 13.46 12.48
CA GLY A 134 -5.63 13.89 12.64
C GLY A 134 -6.56 12.77 13.08
N ALA A 135 -7.84 13.10 13.26
CA ALA A 135 -8.90 12.14 13.54
C ALA A 135 -9.56 11.66 12.22
N GLY A 136 -9.76 10.36 12.09
CA GLY A 136 -10.46 9.72 10.97
C GLY A 136 -10.17 8.23 10.84
N THR A 137 -10.94 7.58 9.97
CA THR A 137 -10.94 6.14 9.76
C THR A 137 -10.39 5.74 8.39
N LEU A 138 -10.22 6.69 7.48
CA LEU A 138 -9.52 6.51 6.21
C LEU A 138 -8.56 7.67 6.01
N ALA A 139 -7.43 7.41 5.36
CA ALA A 139 -6.45 8.43 5.08
C ALA A 139 -5.72 8.18 3.77
N GLN A 140 -5.45 9.24 3.00
CA GLN A 140 -4.68 9.16 1.77
C GLN A 140 -3.70 10.33 1.70
N ALA A 141 -2.47 10.04 1.29
CA ALA A 141 -1.43 11.02 1.08
C ALA A 141 -1.29 11.36 -0.41
N GLU A 142 -1.23 12.65 -0.72
CA GLU A 142 -0.95 13.12 -2.06
C GLU A 142 0.06 14.27 -2.00
N GLY A 143 1.26 14.05 -2.53
CA GLY A 143 2.34 15.02 -2.40
C GLY A 143 2.58 15.39 -0.93
N ALA A 144 2.48 16.68 -0.60
CA ALA A 144 2.63 17.21 0.76
C ALA A 144 1.31 17.28 1.57
N GLN A 145 0.23 16.74 1.03
CA GLN A 145 -1.12 16.79 1.58
C GLN A 145 -1.56 15.42 2.10
N LEU A 146 -2.37 15.45 3.15
CA LEU A 146 -3.07 14.30 3.70
C LEU A 146 -4.56 14.60 3.74
N PHE A 147 -5.34 13.75 3.10
CA PHE A 147 -6.78 13.72 3.20
C PHE A 147 -7.18 12.68 4.24
N VAL A 148 -7.98 13.08 5.22
CA VAL A 148 -8.47 12.20 6.28
C VAL A 148 -9.98 12.24 6.30
N ALA A 149 -10.61 11.08 6.13
CA ALA A 149 -12.06 10.95 6.18
C ALA A 149 -12.53 10.39 7.52
N SER A 150 -13.58 11.00 8.06
CA SER A 150 -14.29 10.57 9.26
C SER A 150 -15.79 10.58 8.97
N GLY A 151 -16.33 9.40 8.63
CA GLY A 151 -17.68 9.29 8.10
C GLY A 151 -17.83 10.11 6.82
N ARG A 152 -18.73 11.11 6.82
CA ARG A 152 -19.00 11.97 5.64
C ARG A 152 -18.13 13.22 5.56
N ARG A 153 -17.22 13.43 6.51
CA ARG A 153 -16.33 14.62 6.54
C ARG A 153 -14.96 14.23 6.03
N VAL A 154 -14.43 15.00 5.08
CA VAL A 154 -13.04 14.93 4.63
C VAL A 154 -12.32 16.18 5.11
N SER A 155 -11.17 16.00 5.74
CA SER A 155 -10.30 17.10 6.17
C SER A 155 -8.96 17.02 5.46
N LEU A 156 -8.40 18.19 5.17
CA LEU A 156 -7.09 18.33 4.55
C LEU A 156 -6.09 18.81 5.59
N THR A 157 -4.99 18.09 5.75
CA THR A 157 -3.85 18.47 6.59
C THR A 157 -2.59 18.46 5.76
N ARG A 158 -1.66 19.40 5.98
CA ARG A 158 -0.33 19.35 5.37
C ARG A 158 0.63 18.60 6.28
N PHE A 159 1.49 17.79 5.69
CA PHE A 159 2.62 17.23 6.43
C PHE A 159 3.55 18.37 6.82
N ARG A 160 3.76 18.53 8.13
CA ARG A 160 4.83 19.40 8.69
C ARG A 160 6.14 18.64 8.75
#